data_AF-T0RDT4-F1
#
_entry.id   AF-T0RDT4-F1
#
_cell.length_a   1.000
_cell.length_b   1.000
_cell.length_c   1.000
_cell.angle_alpha   90.00
_cell.angle_beta   90.00
_cell.angle_gamma   90.00
#
_symmetry.space_group_name_H-M   'P 1'
#
loop_
_entity.id
_entity.type
_entity.pdbx_description
1 polymer ?
#
loop_
_entity_poly.entity_id
_entity_poly.type
_entity_poly.pdbx_seq_one_letter_code
_entity_poly.pdbx_strand_id
1 'polypeptide(L)'
;MRAWTTLTLDLGPVTPPEQTACGTSKMAECNMNTHYCVRNINGTSGPRYANSGSKTASSWLQMWRDATGSNRRTCCINGCSREDLVGAHVMITDQRSYNTWYLAPLCKGHNHCSNTDGMWIARNVNLIAVSN
;
A
#
# COMPACT_ATOMS: atom_id res chain seq x y z
N MET A 1 21.69 13.86 60.08
CA MET A 1 22.03 14.05 58.65
C MET A 1 21.70 12.74 57.94
N ARG A 2 20.59 12.68 57.20
CA ARG A 2 20.22 11.50 56.41
C ARG A 2 20.22 11.94 54.95
N ALA A 3 21.17 11.39 54.19
CA ALA A 3 21.29 11.62 52.76
C ALA A 3 20.10 10.96 52.04
N TRP A 4 19.45 11.72 51.17
CA TRP A 4 18.42 11.21 50.26
C TRP A 4 19.13 10.86 48.95
N THR A 5 19.18 9.57 48.63
CA THR A 5 19.66 9.10 47.34
C THR A 5 18.51 9.20 46.35
N THR A 6 18.60 10.17 45.42
CA THR A 6 17.64 10.30 44.31
C THR A 6 17.85 9.15 43.33
N LEU A 7 16.89 8.24 43.27
CA LEU A 7 16.84 7.17 42.27
C LEU A 7 16.26 7.75 40.98
N THR A 8 17.12 8.13 40.02
CA THR A 8 16.68 8.41 38.65
C THR A 8 16.28 7.09 37.99
N LEU A 9 14.97 6.89 37.80
CA LEU A 9 14.43 5.89 36.88
C LEU A 9 14.89 6.27 35.47
N ASP A 10 15.93 5.60 35.02
CA ASP A 10 16.44 5.67 33.66
C ASP A 10 15.38 5.08 32.74
N LEU A 11 14.50 5.94 32.22
CA LEU A 11 13.57 5.60 31.15
C LEU A 11 14.42 5.45 29.89
N GLY A 12 14.97 4.24 29.72
CA GLY A 12 15.63 3.84 28.48
C GLY A 12 14.72 4.14 27.27
N PRO A 13 15.31 4.32 26.08
CA PRO A 13 14.56 4.67 24.89
C PRO A 13 13.46 3.64 24.64
N VAL A 14 12.21 4.10 24.70
CA VAL A 14 11.04 3.34 24.26
C VAL A 14 11.22 3.04 22.78
N THR A 15 11.71 1.84 22.46
CA THR A 15 11.70 1.33 21.09
C THR A 15 10.24 1.26 20.65
N PRO A 16 9.85 1.96 19.57
CA PRO A 16 8.49 1.85 19.05
C PRO A 16 8.20 0.38 18.71
N PRO A 17 6.94 -0.06 18.85
CA PRO A 17 6.57 -1.45 18.65
C PRO A 17 7.07 -1.93 17.29
N GLU A 18 7.79 -3.03 17.35
CA GLU A 18 8.35 -3.82 16.27
C GLU A 18 7.38 -3.86 15.07
N GLN A 19 7.74 -3.10 14.02
CA GLN A 19 6.98 -2.99 12.77
C GLN A 19 7.05 -4.32 12.02
N THR A 20 6.19 -5.26 12.39
CA THR A 20 6.10 -6.53 11.70
C THR A 20 5.34 -6.34 10.38
N ALA A 21 6.09 -6.51 9.28
CA ALA A 21 5.68 -6.86 7.91
C ALA A 21 5.04 -5.78 7.00
N CYS A 22 5.91 -4.96 6.39
CA CYS A 22 5.73 -4.41 5.05
C CYS A 22 7.10 -4.09 4.41
N GLY A 23 7.63 -4.99 3.57
CA GLY A 23 8.79 -4.77 2.70
C GLY A 23 10.05 -4.15 3.34
N THR A 24 11.05 -4.96 3.65
CA THR A 24 12.35 -4.48 4.16
C THR A 24 13.17 -3.84 3.04
N SER A 25 12.92 -2.57 2.72
CA SER A 25 13.84 -1.79 1.90
C SER A 25 13.88 -0.33 2.35
N LYS A 26 14.78 -0.07 3.31
CA LYS A 26 15.65 1.11 3.36
C LYS A 26 15.02 2.44 2.88
N MET A 27 13.90 2.88 3.44
CA MET A 27 13.49 4.30 3.43
C MET A 27 12.83 4.63 4.76
N ALA A 28 13.51 5.39 5.60
CA ALA A 28 13.19 5.65 7.01
C ALA A 28 11.92 6.49 7.27
N GLU A 29 10.95 6.54 6.34
CA GLU A 29 9.85 7.53 6.40
C GLU A 29 8.44 6.96 6.17
N CYS A 30 8.30 5.77 5.56
CA CYS A 30 6.99 5.15 5.41
C CYS A 30 6.56 4.50 6.72
N ASN A 31 5.40 4.93 7.25
CA ASN A 31 4.77 4.29 8.40
C ASN A 31 3.26 4.27 8.20
N MET A 32 2.55 3.51 9.04
CA MET A 32 1.10 3.37 8.94
C MET A 32 0.37 4.72 9.09
N ASN A 33 0.91 5.73 9.77
CA ASN A 33 0.22 7.03 9.92
C ASN A 33 0.17 7.82 8.61
N THR A 34 1.20 7.68 7.76
CA THR A 34 1.38 8.45 6.52
C THR A 34 1.07 7.63 5.25
N HIS A 35 1.12 6.30 5.34
CA HIS A 35 0.96 5.38 4.21
C HIS A 35 0.04 4.20 4.54
N TYR A 36 -0.51 3.59 3.51
CA TYR A 36 -1.07 2.25 3.54
C TYR A 36 0.03 1.25 3.21
N CYS A 37 0.21 0.23 4.04
CA CYS A 37 0.91 -0.97 3.59
C CYS A 37 -0.08 -1.81 2.78
N VAL A 38 0.31 -2.17 1.56
CA VAL A 38 -0.50 -2.98 0.65
C VAL A 38 0.28 -4.15 0.09
N ARG A 39 -0.43 -5.19 -0.33
CA ARG A 39 0.12 -6.26 -1.16
C ARG A 39 -0.66 -6.37 -2.47
N ASN A 40 0.04 -6.72 -3.54
CA ASN A 40 -0.61 -7.13 -4.78
C ASN A 40 -1.45 -8.39 -4.54
N ILE A 41 -2.56 -8.52 -5.25
CA ILE A 41 -3.37 -9.75 -5.29
C ILE A 41 -2.96 -10.54 -6.55
N ASN A 42 -1.68 -10.84 -6.71
CA ASN A 42 -1.15 -11.72 -7.76
C ASN A 42 -1.60 -11.38 -9.20
N GLY A 43 -1.74 -10.10 -9.55
CA GLY A 43 -2.07 -9.69 -10.93
C GLY A 43 -3.52 -9.97 -11.33
N THR A 44 -4.48 -9.85 -10.41
CA THR A 44 -5.93 -10.02 -10.65
C THR A 44 -6.55 -8.97 -11.58
N SER A 45 -5.77 -8.14 -12.27
CA SER A 45 -6.26 -7.28 -13.36
C SER A 45 -6.64 -8.06 -14.63
N GLY A 46 -6.46 -9.40 -14.63
CA GLY A 46 -6.77 -10.29 -15.75
C GLY A 46 -8.27 -10.60 -15.92
N PRO A 47 -8.67 -11.14 -17.10
CA PRO A 47 -10.08 -11.37 -17.47
C PRO A 47 -10.88 -12.25 -16.50
N ARG A 48 -10.21 -13.10 -15.71
CA ARG A 48 -10.88 -14.00 -14.75
C ARG A 48 -11.57 -13.26 -13.58
N TYR A 49 -11.24 -11.99 -13.36
CA TYR A 49 -11.87 -11.13 -12.35
C TYR A 49 -12.71 -10.01 -12.97
N ALA A 50 -12.78 -10.00 -14.30
CA ALA A 50 -13.65 -9.14 -15.06
C ALA A 50 -15.02 -9.80 -15.13
N ASN A 51 -15.91 -9.48 -14.19
CA ASN A 51 -17.30 -10.01 -14.18
C ASN A 51 -18.16 -9.61 -15.40
N SER A 52 -17.57 -9.00 -16.44
CA SER A 52 -18.11 -8.97 -17.79
C SER A 52 -16.94 -8.88 -18.78
N GLY A 53 -17.12 -9.40 -19.99
CA GLY A 53 -16.11 -9.43 -21.07
C GLY A 53 -15.54 -8.06 -21.51
N SER A 54 -15.86 -6.97 -20.79
CA SER A 54 -15.41 -5.60 -21.04
C SER A 54 -14.40 -5.09 -20.00
N LYS A 55 -14.14 -5.80 -18.89
CA LYS A 55 -13.20 -5.32 -17.87
C LYS A 55 -11.79 -5.88 -18.11
N THR A 56 -10.84 -5.03 -18.48
CA THR A 56 -9.43 -5.37 -18.76
C THR A 56 -8.51 -4.51 -17.88
N ALA A 57 -7.21 -4.79 -17.85
CA ALA A 57 -6.23 -3.95 -17.13
C ALA A 57 -6.38 -2.44 -17.45
N SER A 58 -6.69 -2.12 -18.71
CA SER A 58 -6.96 -0.75 -19.16
C SER A 58 -8.27 -0.19 -18.60
N SER A 59 -9.32 -1.00 -18.50
CA SER A 59 -10.59 -0.55 -17.92
C SER A 59 -10.46 -0.33 -16.41
N TRP A 60 -9.67 -1.14 -15.70
CA TRP A 60 -9.46 -0.96 -14.26
C TRP A 60 -8.74 0.36 -13.94
N LEU A 61 -7.73 0.72 -14.75
CA LEU A 61 -7.07 2.01 -14.62
C LEU A 61 -8.05 3.16 -14.91
N GLN A 62 -8.86 3.02 -15.97
CA GLN A 62 -9.85 4.03 -16.32
C GLN A 62 -10.91 4.19 -15.22
N MET A 63 -11.45 3.10 -14.69
CA MET A 63 -12.38 3.12 -13.55
C MET A 63 -11.80 3.86 -12.34
N TRP A 64 -10.52 3.61 -12.03
CA TRP A 64 -9.84 4.35 -10.97
C TRP A 64 -9.72 5.85 -11.27
N ARG A 65 -9.37 6.22 -12.52
CA ARG A 65 -9.31 7.63 -12.95
C ARG A 65 -10.67 8.31 -12.84
N ASP A 66 -11.72 7.67 -13.34
CA ASP A 66 -13.09 8.19 -13.36
C ASP A 66 -13.62 8.38 -11.92
N ALA A 67 -13.36 7.41 -11.04
CA ALA A 67 -13.81 7.48 -9.65
C ALA A 67 -13.04 8.50 -8.80
N THR A 68 -11.77 8.76 -9.11
CA THR A 68 -10.91 9.66 -8.31
C THR A 68 -10.74 11.05 -8.92
N GLY A 69 -11.07 11.23 -10.19
CA GLY A 69 -10.69 12.40 -10.99
C GLY A 69 -9.18 12.55 -11.20
N SER A 70 -8.38 11.54 -10.87
CA SER A 70 -6.92 11.65 -10.85
C SER A 70 -6.30 11.42 -12.22
N ASN A 71 -5.36 12.31 -12.57
CA ASN A 71 -4.56 12.20 -13.81
C ASN A 71 -3.16 11.61 -13.57
N ARG A 72 -2.97 10.86 -12.48
CA ARG A 72 -1.66 10.26 -12.14
C ARG A 72 -1.07 9.49 -13.34
N ARG A 73 0.22 9.74 -13.62
CA ARG A 73 0.97 9.12 -14.74
C ARG A 73 2.04 8.13 -14.30
N THR A 74 2.38 8.10 -13.02
CA THR A 74 3.41 7.22 -12.45
C THR A 74 2.83 6.27 -11.42
N CYS A 75 3.55 5.18 -11.13
CA CYS A 75 3.10 4.15 -10.19
C CYS A 75 2.88 4.77 -8.80
N CYS A 76 1.81 4.40 -8.09
CA CYS A 76 1.52 4.93 -6.76
C CYS A 76 2.31 4.28 -5.62
N ILE A 77 3.11 3.25 -5.91
CA ILE A 77 4.05 2.70 -4.93
C ILE A 77 5.12 3.76 -4.65
N ASN A 78 5.36 4.01 -3.35
CA ASN A 78 6.32 5.01 -2.91
C ASN A 78 7.72 4.73 -3.51
N GLY A 79 8.39 5.76 -4.00
CA GLY A 79 9.70 5.63 -4.66
C GLY A 79 9.67 5.07 -6.09
N CYS A 80 8.51 4.72 -6.65
CA CYS A 80 8.40 4.25 -8.03
C CYS A 80 8.03 5.37 -9.01
N SER A 81 8.81 5.51 -10.07
CA SER A 81 8.58 6.49 -11.14
C SER A 81 8.13 5.87 -12.47
N ARG A 82 7.90 4.56 -12.53
CA ARG A 82 7.50 3.87 -13.77
C ARG A 82 6.12 4.34 -14.26
N GLU A 83 5.96 4.43 -15.58
CA GLU A 83 4.78 5.00 -16.25
C GLU A 83 3.90 3.96 -16.97
N ASP A 84 4.30 2.68 -16.98
CA ASP A 84 3.54 1.57 -17.57
C ASP A 84 2.35 1.16 -16.69
N LEU A 85 1.43 2.10 -16.47
CA LEU A 85 0.34 1.96 -15.51
C LEU A 85 -0.75 0.98 -15.94
N VAL A 86 -1.27 0.28 -14.96
CA VAL A 86 -2.45 -0.57 -15.00
C VAL A 86 -3.30 -0.31 -13.76
N GLY A 87 -4.59 -0.63 -13.83
CA GLY A 87 -5.41 -0.73 -12.62
C GLY A 87 -5.12 -2.07 -11.97
N ALA A 88 -4.54 -2.04 -10.78
CA ALA A 88 -4.20 -3.23 -10.01
C ALA A 88 -5.12 -3.35 -8.81
N HIS A 89 -5.47 -4.59 -8.46
CA HIS A 89 -6.08 -4.85 -7.17
C HIS A 89 -5.01 -5.04 -6.11
N VAL A 90 -5.20 -4.38 -4.98
CA VAL A 90 -4.33 -4.49 -3.82
C VAL A 90 -5.18 -4.73 -2.57
N MET A 91 -4.59 -5.37 -1.57
CA MET A 91 -5.17 -5.45 -0.22
C MET A 91 -4.30 -4.64 0.72
N ILE A 92 -4.94 -3.83 1.55
CA ILE A 92 -4.27 -3.19 2.69
C ILE A 92 -3.97 -4.27 3.74
N THR A 93 -2.75 -4.29 4.26
CA THR A 93 -2.28 -5.31 5.23
C THR A 93 -1.98 -4.72 6.62
N ASP A 94 -2.24 -3.43 6.84
CA ASP A 94 -1.93 -2.71 8.08
C ASP A 94 -3.02 -2.83 9.18
N GLN A 95 -3.78 -3.93 9.21
CA GLN A 95 -4.87 -4.24 10.15
C GLN A 95 -6.10 -3.30 10.09
N ARG A 96 -6.11 -2.28 9.23
CA ARG A 96 -7.24 -1.35 9.09
C ARG A 96 -8.35 -1.85 8.18
N SER A 97 -8.03 -2.83 7.35
CA SER A 97 -8.95 -3.42 6.39
C SER A 97 -8.66 -4.89 6.29
N TYR A 98 -9.72 -5.70 6.37
CA TYR A 98 -9.63 -7.14 6.26
C TYR A 98 -10.34 -7.55 4.98
N ASN A 99 -9.64 -8.31 4.12
CA ASN A 99 -10.19 -8.92 2.91
C ASN A 99 -10.86 -7.97 1.91
N THR A 100 -10.66 -6.65 2.02
CA THR A 100 -11.19 -5.69 1.05
C THR A 100 -10.17 -5.47 -0.06
N TRP A 101 -10.66 -5.51 -1.30
CA TRP A 101 -9.86 -5.27 -2.48
C TRP A 101 -9.99 -3.80 -2.86
N TYR A 102 -8.86 -3.19 -3.21
CA TYR A 102 -8.81 -1.81 -3.64
C TYR A 102 -8.19 -1.72 -5.03
N LEU A 103 -8.72 -0.82 -5.86
CA LEU A 103 -8.08 -0.42 -7.11
C LEU A 103 -7.07 0.70 -6.86
N ALA A 104 -5.89 0.54 -7.44
CA ALA A 104 -4.80 1.51 -7.41
C ALA A 104 -4.01 1.51 -8.73
N PRO A 105 -3.41 2.66 -9.13
CA PRO A 105 -2.60 2.77 -10.34
C PRO A 105 -1.16 2.27 -10.10
N LEU A 106 -0.89 1.02 -10.47
CA LEU A 106 0.43 0.39 -10.32
C LEU A 106 1.10 0.23 -11.69
N CYS A 107 2.43 0.16 -11.72
CA CYS A 107 3.14 -0.30 -12.92
C CYS A 107 2.98 -1.81 -13.10
N LYS A 108 3.23 -2.34 -14.30
CA LYS A 108 3.16 -3.79 -14.56
C LYS A 108 4.12 -4.58 -13.68
N GLY A 109 5.26 -4.00 -13.31
CA GLY A 109 6.23 -4.61 -12.40
C GLY A 109 5.67 -4.85 -10.99
N HIS A 110 5.08 -3.83 -10.37
CA HIS A 110 4.48 -3.97 -9.03
C HIS A 110 3.19 -4.79 -9.04
N ASN A 111 2.44 -4.77 -10.15
CA ASN A 111 1.27 -5.62 -10.35
C ASN A 111 1.62 -7.06 -10.80
N HIS A 112 2.90 -7.40 -10.97
CA HIS A 112 3.29 -8.72 -11.45
C HIS A 112 2.88 -9.84 -10.49
N CYS A 113 2.47 -10.99 -11.00
CA CYS A 113 1.93 -12.09 -10.19
C CYS A 113 2.94 -12.72 -9.22
N SER A 114 4.24 -12.57 -9.49
CA SER A 114 5.32 -13.02 -8.61
C SER A 114 5.68 -12.02 -7.52
N ASN A 115 5.12 -10.80 -7.55
CA ASN A 115 5.37 -9.81 -6.52
C ASN A 115 4.56 -10.13 -5.27
N THR A 116 5.25 -10.56 -4.22
CA THR A 116 4.67 -10.89 -2.91
C THR A 116 5.06 -9.88 -1.83
N ASP A 117 5.74 -8.79 -2.22
CA ASP A 117 6.24 -7.80 -1.29
C ASP A 117 5.11 -6.94 -0.71
N GLY A 118 5.30 -6.56 0.55
CA GLY A 118 4.58 -5.43 1.13
C GLY A 118 5.09 -4.13 0.52
N MET A 119 4.19 -3.33 -0.01
CA MET A 119 4.47 -2.08 -0.68
C MET A 119 3.76 -0.92 -0.01
N TRP A 120 4.34 0.28 -0.08
CA TRP A 120 3.77 1.46 0.56
C TRP A 120 3.08 2.37 -0.46
N ILE A 121 1.85 2.79 -0.16
CA ILE A 121 1.11 3.82 -0.90
C ILE A 121 0.81 4.99 0.03
N ALA A 122 1.12 6.22 -0.38
CA ALA A 122 0.84 7.41 0.42
C ALA A 122 -0.67 7.62 0.62
N ARG A 123 -1.09 8.09 1.80
CA ARG A 123 -2.53 8.26 2.12
C ARG A 123 -3.26 9.32 1.29
N ASN A 124 -2.53 10.19 0.59
CA ASN A 124 -3.10 11.14 -0.37
C ASN A 124 -3.44 10.51 -1.73
N VAL A 125 -3.13 9.22 -1.95
CA VAL A 125 -3.60 8.46 -3.11
C VAL A 125 -4.95 7.86 -2.78
N ASN A 126 -5.98 8.25 -3.52
CA ASN A 126 -7.33 7.72 -3.36
C ASN A 126 -7.37 6.26 -3.82
N LEU A 127 -7.63 5.34 -2.90
CA LEU A 127 -7.88 3.93 -3.18
C LEU A 127 -9.39 3.70 -3.32
N ILE A 128 -9.80 2.98 -4.37
CA ILE A 128 -11.23 2.69 -4.61
C ILE A 128 -11.53 1.28 -4.15
N ALA A 129 -12.36 1.13 -3.13
CA ALA A 129 -12.84 -0.18 -2.70
C ALA A 129 -13.67 -0.82 -3.81
N VAL A 130 -13.42 -2.09 -4.10
CA VAL A 130 -14.19 -2.88 -5.05
C VAL A 130 -14.73 -4.14 -4.38
N SER A 131 -16.02 -4.41 -4.59
CA SER A 131 -16.65 -5.67 -4.21
C SER A 131 -16.14 -6.79 -5.11
N ASN A 132 -15.70 -7.89 -4.51
CA ASN A 132 -15.42 -9.15 -5.21
C ASN A 132 -16.72 -9.85 -5.61
#